data_AF-W3V6S7-F1
#
_entry.id   AF-W3V6S7-F1
#
_cell.length_a   1.000
_cell.length_b   1.000
_cell.length_c   1.000
_cell.angle_alpha   90.00
_cell.angle_beta   90.00
_cell.angle_gamma   90.00
#
_symmetry.space_group_name_H-M   'P 1'
#
loop_
_entity.id
_entity.type
_entity.pdbx_description
1 polymer ?
#
loop_
_entity_poly.entity_id
_entity_poly.type
_entity_poly.pdbx_seq_one_letter_code
_entity_poly.pdbx_strand_id
1 'polypeptide(L)'
;MPTQSDIFTEVKNRILMMKDIEETEITPESSFVSLKFDSLDYVEIQVFILEIYRISIKAELFSNHSILTLNELTHYVKSQL
;
A
#
# COMPACT_ATOMS: atom_id res chain seq x y z
N MET A 1 11.33 13.60 -7.44
CA MET A 1 10.50 12.39 -7.51
C MET A 1 10.61 11.68 -6.18
N PRO A 2 9.50 11.26 -5.56
CA PRO A 2 9.55 10.57 -4.28
C PRO A 2 10.30 9.25 -4.42
N THR A 3 11.12 8.91 -3.43
CA THR A 3 11.81 7.62 -3.37
C THR A 3 10.82 6.52 -2.94
N GLN A 4 11.22 5.26 -3.11
CA GLN A 4 10.40 4.14 -2.66
C GLN A 4 10.13 4.21 -1.15
N SER A 5 11.12 4.66 -0.37
CA SER A 5 11.01 4.85 1.07
C SER A 5 10.03 5.96 1.44
N ASP A 6 9.96 7.03 0.65
CA ASP A 6 8.96 8.09 0.84
C ASP A 6 7.55 7.53 0.61
N ILE A 7 7.34 6.82 -0.50
CA ILE A 7 6.05 6.19 -0.81
C ILE A 7 5.66 5.17 0.27
N PHE A 8 6.63 4.38 0.75
CA PHE A 8 6.40 3.43 1.83
C PHE A 8 5.96 4.13 3.11
N THR A 9 6.62 5.22 3.49
CA THR A 9 6.28 5.98 4.70
C THR A 9 4.86 6.54 4.62
N GLU A 10 4.49 7.11 3.47
CA GLU A 10 3.15 7.64 3.22
C GLU A 10 2.06 6.55 3.28
N VAL A 11 2.27 5.43 2.58
CA VAL A 11 1.36 4.28 2.60
C VAL A 11 1.26 3.70 4.01
N LYS A 12 2.40 3.52 4.69
CA LYS A 12 2.45 3.03 6.07
C LYS A 12 1.64 3.95 7.00
N ASN A 13 1.84 5.26 6.93
CA ASN A 13 1.07 6.22 7.72
C ASN A 13 -0.44 6.11 7.45
N ARG A 14 -0.85 5.93 6.19
CA ARG A 14 -2.25 5.70 5.84
C ARG A 14 -2.81 4.44 6.48
N ILE A 15 -2.04 3.35 6.46
CA ILE A 15 -2.43 2.08 7.07
C ILE A 15 -2.54 2.19 8.59
N LEU A 16 -1.60 2.88 9.24
CA LEU A 16 -1.65 3.11 10.68
C LEU A 16 -2.90 3.89 11.08
N MET A 17 -3.24 4.92 10.30
CA MET A 17 -4.46 5.71 10.52
C MET A 17 -5.74 4.90 10.35
N MET A 18 -5.77 3.95 9.41
CA MET A 18 -6.99 3.17 9.13
C MET A 18 -7.12 1.92 10.01
N LYS A 19 -6.01 1.30 10.42
CA LYS A 19 -6.01 -0.01 11.10
C LYS A 19 -5.86 0.02 12.61
N ASP A 20 -5.66 1.17 13.26
CA ASP A 20 -5.45 1.26 14.71
C ASP A 20 -4.40 0.24 15.21
N ILE A 21 -3.32 0.10 14.44
CA ILE A 21 -2.17 -0.76 14.75
C ILE A 21 -0.92 0.07 15.00
N GLU A 22 0.04 -0.50 15.71
CA GLU A 22 1.29 0.18 16.04
C GLU A 22 2.25 0.23 14.85
N GLU A 23 3.07 1.27 14.80
CA GLU A 23 4.08 1.48 13.76
C GLU A 23 5.06 0.30 13.64
N THR A 24 5.37 -0.35 14.76
CA THR A 24 6.29 -1.47 14.87
C THR A 24 5.77 -2.75 14.23
N GLU A 25 4.46 -2.87 14.04
CA GLU A 25 3.82 -4.04 13.43
C GLU A 25 3.87 -4.01 11.88
N ILE A 26 4.20 -2.84 11.30
CA ILE A 26 4.26 -2.65 9.85
C ILE A 26 5.72 -2.60 9.37
N THR A 27 6.08 -3.61 8.60
CA THR A 27 7.37 -3.73 7.91
C THR A 27 7.19 -3.71 6.39
N PRO A 28 8.23 -3.43 5.59
CA PRO A 28 8.16 -3.50 4.14
C PRO A 28 7.74 -4.90 3.62
N GLU A 29 8.13 -5.94 4.34
CA GLU A 29 7.82 -7.34 4.01
C GLU A 29 6.44 -7.77 4.52
N SER A 30 5.75 -6.92 5.29
CA SER A 30 4.39 -7.20 5.75
C SER A 30 3.46 -7.30 4.55
N SER A 31 2.73 -8.42 4.51
CA SER A 31 1.71 -8.67 3.49
C SER A 31 0.38 -8.04 3.87
N PHE A 32 -0.45 -7.70 2.87
CA PHE A 32 -1.81 -7.21 3.12
C PHE A 32 -2.64 -8.22 3.92
N VAL A 33 -2.40 -9.52 3.70
CA VAL A 33 -3.04 -10.61 4.45
C VAL A 33 -2.61 -10.59 5.92
N SER A 34 -1.32 -10.45 6.23
CA SER A 34 -0.84 -10.36 7.62
C SER A 34 -1.36 -9.11 8.34
N LEU A 35 -1.55 -8.02 7.60
CA LEU A 35 -2.16 -6.80 8.12
C LEU A 35 -3.69 -6.91 8.23
N LYS A 36 -4.27 -8.07 7.91
CA LYS A 36 -5.71 -8.35 7.94
C LYS A 36 -6.52 -7.35 7.09
N PHE A 37 -6.02 -7.02 5.91
CA PHE A 37 -6.74 -6.14 4.98
C PHE A 37 -8.06 -6.77 4.55
N ASP A 38 -9.15 -6.01 4.71
CA ASP A 38 -10.44 -6.33 4.11
C ASP A 38 -10.67 -5.54 2.81
N SER A 39 -11.79 -5.80 2.14
CA SER A 39 -12.12 -5.16 0.86
C SER A 39 -12.13 -3.63 0.92
N LEU A 40 -12.52 -3.03 2.05
CA LEU A 40 -12.52 -1.58 2.23
C LEU A 40 -11.10 -1.05 2.35
N ASP A 41 -10.23 -1.73 3.11
CA ASP A 41 -8.81 -1.36 3.24
C ASP A 41 -8.10 -1.29 1.87
N TYR A 42 -8.36 -2.26 0.98
CA TYR A 42 -7.79 -2.23 -0.37
C TYR A 42 -8.28 -1.03 -1.18
N VAL A 43 -9.57 -0.71 -1.11
CA VAL A 43 -10.16 0.43 -1.82
C VAL A 43 -9.58 1.74 -1.28
N GLU A 44 -9.44 1.88 0.04
CA GLU A 44 -8.85 3.05 0.69
C GLU A 44 -7.42 3.31 0.21
N ILE A 45 -6.58 2.27 0.14
CA ILE A 45 -5.22 2.40 -0.40
C ILE A 45 -5.22 2.73 -1.89
N GLN A 46 -6.10 2.14 -2.69
CA GLN A 46 -6.22 2.47 -4.11
C GLN A 46 -6.59 3.93 -4.33
N VAL A 47 -7.57 4.44 -3.57
CA VAL A 47 -8.01 5.84 -3.62
C VAL A 47 -6.86 6.75 -3.18
N PHE A 48 -6.19 6.43 -2.08
CA PHE A 48 -5.04 7.20 -1.59
C PHE A 48 -3.93 7.34 -2.64
N ILE A 49 -3.52 6.23 -3.27
CA ILE A 49 -2.49 6.25 -4.32
C ILE A 49 -2.96 7.04 -5.54
N LEU A 50 -4.23 6.93 -5.91
CA LEU A 50 -4.81 7.69 -7.01
C LEU A 50 -4.83 9.20 -6.72
N GLU A 51 -5.13 9.62 -5.49
CA GLU A 51 -5.17 11.03 -5.12
C GLU A 51 -3.77 11.65 -5.05
N ILE A 52 -2.82 10.96 -4.42
CA ILE A 52 -1.47 11.46 -4.18
C ILE A 52 -0.59 11.36 -5.42
N TYR A 53 -0.62 10.21 -6.10
CA TYR A 53 0.30 9.91 -7.20
C TYR A 53 -0.38 9.86 -8.58
N ARG A 54 -1.70 10.03 -8.66
CA ARG A 54 -2.48 9.92 -9.92
C ARG A 54 -2.34 8.55 -10.60
N ILE A 55 -2.00 7.51 -9.83
CA ILE A 55 -1.85 6.13 -10.31
C ILE A 55 -3.09 5.31 -9.93
N SER A 56 -3.71 4.68 -10.92
CA SER A 56 -4.84 3.77 -10.69
C SER A 56 -4.33 2.35 -10.47
N ILE A 57 -4.50 1.83 -9.26
CA ILE A 57 -4.19 0.44 -8.92
C ILE A 57 -5.46 -0.40 -9.10
N LYS A 58 -5.40 -1.42 -9.96
CA LYS A 58 -6.50 -2.35 -10.16
C LYS A 58 -6.57 -3.37 -9.04
N ALA A 59 -7.78 -3.69 -8.56
CA ALA A 59 -8.01 -4.73 -7.56
C ALA A 59 -7.45 -6.10 -7.98
N GLU A 60 -7.46 -6.38 -9.28
CA GLU A 60 -6.89 -7.58 -9.87
C GLU A 60 -5.42 -7.80 -9.49
N LEU A 61 -4.63 -6.73 -9.27
CA LEU A 61 -3.21 -6.83 -8.87
C LEU A 61 -3.02 -7.43 -7.47
N PHE A 62 -4.01 -7.24 -6.59
CA PHE A 62 -4.01 -7.86 -5.27
C PHE A 62 -4.55 -9.30 -5.37
N SER A 63 -5.64 -9.51 -6.13
CA SER A 63 -6.27 -10.83 -6.27
C SER A 63 -5.41 -11.84 -7.04
N ASN A 64 -4.65 -11.39 -8.04
CA ASN A 64 -3.76 -12.24 -8.84
C ASN A 64 -2.39 -12.46 -8.19
N HIS A 65 -2.20 -12.01 -6.94
CA HIS A 65 -0.95 -12.14 -6.18
C HIS A 65 0.24 -11.40 -6.82
N SER A 66 0.01 -10.37 -7.66
CA SER A 66 1.09 -9.52 -8.21
C SER A 66 1.60 -8.51 -7.19
N ILE A 67 0.77 -8.13 -6.22
CA ILE A 67 1.11 -7.21 -5.13
C ILE A 67 0.66 -7.86 -3.82
N LEU A 68 1.60 -8.48 -3.10
CA LEU A 68 1.34 -9.17 -1.84
C LEU A 68 1.81 -8.37 -0.63
N THR A 69 2.90 -7.62 -0.80
CA THR A 69 3.58 -6.88 0.26
C THR A 69 3.56 -5.36 0.02
N LEU A 70 3.80 -4.60 1.09
CA LEU A 70 3.96 -3.14 0.98
C LEU A 70 5.18 -2.77 0.13
N ASN A 71 6.25 -3.55 0.18
CA ASN A 71 7.41 -3.34 -0.67
C ASN A 71 7.06 -3.46 -2.16
N GLU A 72 6.27 -4.46 -2.54
CA GLU A 72 5.81 -4.63 -3.93
C GLU A 72 4.88 -3.51 -4.38
N LEU A 73 3.96 -3.09 -3.50
CA LEU A 73 3.07 -1.96 -3.77
C LEU A 73 3.86 -0.68 -4.02
N THR A 74 4.80 -0.34 -3.15
CA THR A 74 5.61 0.88 -3.26
C THR A 74 6.53 0.82 -4.47
N HIS A 75 7.06 -0.36 -4.80
CA HIS A 75 7.83 -0.58 -6.01
C HIS A 75 6.98 -0.39 -7.27
N TYR A 76 5.75 -0.92 -7.30
CA TYR A 76 4.82 -0.73 -8.39
C TYR A 76 4.49 0.75 -8.61
N VAL A 77 4.14 1.49 -7.54
CA VAL A 77 3.86 2.93 -7.60
C VAL A 77 5.07 3.69 -8.13
N LYS A 78 6.28 3.41 -7.60
CA LYS A 78 7.51 4.03 -8.08
C LYS A 78 7.78 3.77 -9.56
N SER A 79 7.47 2.57 -10.05
CA SER A 79 7.65 2.22 -11.46
C SER A 79 6.70 2.95 -12.41
N GLN A 80 5.64 3.59 -11.89
CA GLN A 80 4.63 4.32 -12.66
C GLN A 80 4.77 5.85 -12.54
N LEU A 81 5.66 6.32 -11.66
CA LEU A 81 6.01 7.73 -11.46
C LEU A 81 7.08 8.20 -12.46
#